data_AF-A0A349B3X8-F1
#
_entry.id   AF-A0A349B3X8-F1
#
_cell.length_a   1.000
_cell.length_b   1.000
_cell.length_c   1.000
_cell.angle_alpha   90.00
_cell.angle_beta   90.00
_cell.angle_gamma   90.00
#
_symmetry.space_group_name_H-M   'P 1'
#
loop_
_entity.id
_entity.type
_entity.pdbx_description
1 polymer ?
#
loop_
_entity_poly.entity_id
_entity_poly.type
_entity_poly.pdbx_seq_one_letter_code
_entity_poly.pdbx_strand_id
1 'polypeptide(L)'
;MIERLGVAAQGEVPAYCGSTGTGLRARQGRHKLNLADLPGVDLNEIWVSTLPCASRASALFGEAVVLDRLRPPLNSLGGWGSMTPGRRRAGQVASPVDAFWAPGRSWARPPSLTDQIRARCQVIAALARIDPAGPRWPKLVKEPA
;
A
#
# COMPACT_ATOMS: atom_id res chain seq x y z
N MET A 1 -3.66 -17.62 -37.40
CA MET A 1 -4.16 -16.68 -36.37
C MET A 1 -3.20 -16.81 -35.19
N ILE A 2 -2.16 -15.95 -35.15
CA ILE A 2 -1.12 -16.02 -34.12
C ILE A 2 -1.61 -15.20 -32.93
N GLU A 3 -1.83 -15.86 -31.80
CA GLU A 3 -2.11 -15.23 -30.52
C GLU A 3 -1.00 -14.23 -30.21
N ARG A 4 -1.35 -12.93 -30.14
CA ARG A 4 -0.51 -11.95 -29.46
C ARG A 4 -0.56 -12.31 -27.98
N LEU A 5 0.34 -13.20 -27.54
CA LEU A 5 0.76 -13.26 -26.15
C LEU A 5 1.37 -11.89 -25.85
N GLY A 6 0.54 -10.98 -25.33
CA GLY A 6 0.93 -9.63 -24.99
C GLY A 6 2.14 -9.71 -24.06
N VAL A 7 3.23 -9.07 -24.46
CA VAL A 7 4.44 -8.97 -23.65
C VAL A 7 4.02 -8.40 -22.30
N ALA A 8 4.10 -9.21 -21.24
CA ALA A 8 3.86 -8.73 -19.89
C ALA A 8 4.84 -7.58 -19.63
N ALA A 9 4.32 -6.45 -19.14
CA ALA A 9 5.17 -5.30 -18.87
C ALA A 9 6.25 -5.68 -17.85
N GLN A 10 7.50 -5.33 -18.13
CA GLN A 10 8.63 -5.61 -17.24
C GLN A 10 8.56 -4.68 -16.03
N GLY A 11 8.65 -5.25 -14.82
CA GLY A 11 8.60 -4.50 -13.57
C GLY A 11 7.54 -5.01 -12.62
N GLU A 12 7.26 -4.23 -11.57
CA GLU A 12 6.34 -4.57 -10.49
C GLU A 12 5.24 -3.53 -10.36
N VAL A 13 4.09 -3.94 -9.81
CA VAL A 13 3.05 -2.99 -9.42
C VAL A 13 3.33 -2.57 -7.98
N PRO A 14 3.45 -1.27 -7.67
CA PRO A 14 3.64 -0.85 -6.30
C PRO A 14 2.42 -1.28 -5.48
N ALA A 15 2.65 -1.83 -4.28
CA ALA A 15 1.56 -2.25 -3.41
C ALA A 15 0.78 -1.02 -2.87
N TYR A 16 1.48 0.08 -2.61
CA TYR A 16 0.92 1.33 -2.07
C TYR A 16 1.68 2.56 -2.61
N CYS A 17 0.98 3.68 -2.75
CA CYS A 17 1.54 5.00 -3.05
C CYS A 17 1.01 6.04 -2.05
N GLY A 18 1.83 7.04 -1.73
CA GLY A 18 1.29 8.29 -1.19
C GLY A 18 2.32 9.40 -1.04
N SER A 19 1.84 10.65 -0.90
CA SER A 19 2.68 11.84 -0.78
C SER A 19 2.77 12.38 0.65
N THR A 20 3.88 13.04 1.00
CA THR A 20 4.07 13.66 2.32
C THR A 20 4.53 15.12 2.20
N GLY A 21 3.94 15.98 3.03
CA GLY A 21 4.40 17.35 3.24
C GLY A 21 5.19 17.55 4.54
N THR A 22 5.26 16.54 5.42
CA THR A 22 5.92 16.61 6.74
C THR A 22 7.31 15.99 6.76
N GLY A 23 7.85 15.68 5.58
CA GLY A 23 9.17 15.03 5.40
C GLY A 23 9.07 13.53 5.14
N LEU A 24 9.95 13.05 4.26
CA LEU A 24 10.01 11.65 3.80
C LEU A 24 10.43 10.70 4.92
N ARG A 25 11.50 11.02 5.65
CA ARG A 25 12.05 10.20 6.74
C ARG A 25 11.01 9.93 7.83
N ALA A 26 10.27 10.97 8.25
CA ALA A 26 9.22 10.84 9.25
C ALA A 26 8.07 9.94 8.77
N ARG A 27 7.66 10.05 7.49
CA ARG A 27 6.62 9.18 6.93
C ARG A 27 7.08 7.72 6.83
N GLN A 28 8.29 7.48 6.36
CA GLN A 28 8.87 6.14 6.26
C GLN A 28 8.99 5.48 7.63
N GLY A 29 9.50 6.19 8.64
CA GLY A 29 9.59 5.69 10.02
C GLY A 29 8.22 5.26 10.57
N ARG A 30 7.18 6.05 10.31
CA ARG A 30 5.80 5.70 10.71
C ARG A 30 5.29 4.46 9.98
N HIS A 31 5.50 4.34 8.67
CA HIS A 31 5.10 3.14 7.94
C HIS A 31 5.83 1.90 8.47
N LYS A 32 7.13 1.98 8.76
CA LYS A 32 7.88 0.86 9.37
C LYS A 32 7.25 0.41 10.69
N LEU A 33 6.95 1.34 11.59
CA LEU A 33 6.31 1.02 12.88
C LEU A 33 4.92 0.41 12.69
N ASN A 34 4.10 0.98 11.81
CA ASN A 34 2.75 0.48 11.57
C ASN A 34 2.72 -0.92 10.95
N LEU A 35 3.72 -1.26 10.14
CA LEU A 35 3.82 -2.54 9.44
C LEU A 35 4.49 -3.61 10.29
N ALA A 36 5.39 -3.23 11.21
CA ALA A 36 6.03 -4.15 12.15
C ALA A 36 5.01 -4.91 13.02
N ASP A 37 3.89 -4.27 13.32
CA ASP A 37 2.81 -4.84 14.14
C ASP A 37 1.87 -5.76 13.35
N LEU A 38 1.99 -5.84 12.01
CA LEU A 38 1.11 -6.66 11.18
C LEU A 38 1.63 -8.10 11.06
N PRO A 39 0.80 -9.12 11.30
CA PRO A 39 1.20 -10.52 11.17
C PRO A 39 1.56 -10.85 9.72
N GLY A 40 2.66 -11.58 9.52
CA GLY A 40 3.07 -12.05 8.19
C GLY A 40 3.61 -10.95 7.27
N VAL A 41 3.96 -9.78 7.81
CA VAL A 41 4.69 -8.74 7.09
C VAL A 41 6.16 -8.76 7.51
N ASP A 42 7.06 -9.17 6.62
CA ASP A 42 8.50 -8.99 6.81
C ASP A 42 8.93 -7.64 6.23
N LEU A 43 9.43 -6.76 7.09
CA LEU A 43 9.91 -5.44 6.67
C LEU A 43 11.11 -5.51 5.71
N ASN A 44 11.87 -6.61 5.70
CA ASN A 44 13.00 -6.81 4.80
C ASN A 44 12.57 -7.07 3.34
N GLU A 45 11.32 -7.46 3.15
CA GLU A 45 10.69 -7.67 1.83
C GLU A 45 10.00 -6.40 1.31
N ILE A 46 10.09 -5.28 2.04
CA ILE A 46 9.46 -4.02 1.65
C ILE A 46 10.50 -3.06 1.06
N TRP A 47 10.39 -2.84 -0.24
CA TRP A 47 11.15 -1.80 -0.93
C TRP A 47 10.36 -0.50 -1.03
N VAL A 48 11.06 0.63 -0.91
CA VAL A 48 10.46 1.97 -1.01
C VAL A 48 11.20 2.77 -2.07
N SER A 49 10.50 3.17 -3.12
CA SER A 49 10.97 4.15 -4.09
C SER A 49 10.43 5.54 -3.73
N THR A 50 11.21 6.58 -3.99
CA THR A 50 10.87 7.95 -3.60
C THR A 50 11.14 8.90 -4.75
N LEU A 51 10.16 9.75 -5.07
CA LEU A 51 10.28 10.80 -6.07
C LEU A 51 10.31 12.16 -5.35
N PRO A 52 11.44 12.90 -5.36
CA PRO A 52 11.47 14.25 -4.82
C PRO A 52 10.58 15.17 -5.65
N CYS A 53 9.89 16.09 -4.98
CA CYS A 53 8.92 16.99 -5.58
C CYS A 53 9.22 18.43 -5.14
N ALA A 54 9.12 19.38 -6.08
CA ALA A 54 9.42 20.78 -5.82
C ALA A 54 8.40 21.45 -4.86
N SER A 55 7.17 20.94 -4.80
CA SER A 55 6.13 21.46 -3.91
C SER A 55 5.17 20.37 -3.44
N ARG A 56 4.33 20.72 -2.45
CA ARG A 56 3.21 19.87 -2.02
C ARG A 56 2.22 19.61 -3.17
N ALA A 57 1.95 20.61 -3.99
CA ALA A 57 1.03 20.49 -5.13
C ALA A 57 1.55 19.48 -6.16
N SER A 58 2.85 19.52 -6.49
CA SER A 58 3.44 18.55 -7.41
C SER A 58 3.49 17.14 -6.82
N ALA A 59 3.67 17.01 -5.51
CA ALA A 59 3.63 15.71 -4.83
C ALA A 59 2.22 15.07 -4.86
N LEU A 60 1.17 15.88 -4.62
CA LEU A 60 -0.22 15.43 -4.73
C LEU A 60 -0.60 15.06 -6.17
N PHE A 61 -0.13 15.85 -7.14
CA PHE A 61 -0.31 15.54 -8.56
C PHE A 61 0.36 14.22 -8.94
N GLY A 62 1.63 14.02 -8.53
CA GLY A 62 2.33 12.75 -8.77
C GLY A 62 1.63 11.55 -8.13
N GLU A 63 1.14 11.69 -6.90
CA GLU A 63 0.32 10.66 -6.26
C GLU A 63 -0.95 10.35 -7.06
N ALA A 64 -1.69 11.37 -7.51
CA ALA A 64 -2.90 11.18 -8.31
C ALA A 64 -2.63 10.44 -9.63
N VAL A 65 -1.53 10.76 -10.32
CA VAL A 65 -1.11 10.05 -11.55
C VAL A 65 -0.82 8.57 -11.27
N VAL A 66 -0.11 8.26 -10.18
CA VAL A 66 0.18 6.87 -9.80
C VAL A 66 -1.10 6.11 -9.46
N LEU A 67 -2.01 6.73 -8.70
CA LEU A 67 -3.28 6.12 -8.33
C LEU A 67 -4.16 5.83 -9.55
N ASP A 68 -4.18 6.74 -10.54
CA ASP A 68 -4.94 6.56 -11.78
C ASP A 68 -4.35 5.46 -12.67
N ARG A 69 -3.03 5.50 -12.89
CA ARG A 69 -2.34 4.67 -13.88
C ARG A 69 -1.94 3.28 -13.39
N LEU A 70 -1.49 3.18 -12.14
CA LEU A 70 -0.96 1.93 -11.57
C LEU A 70 -1.94 1.25 -10.61
N ARG A 71 -2.87 2.02 -10.02
CA ARG A 71 -3.92 1.54 -9.11
C ARG A 71 -3.38 0.58 -8.04
N PRO A 72 -2.44 1.03 -7.19
CA PRO A 72 -1.84 0.19 -6.17
C PRO A 72 -2.91 -0.51 -5.31
N PRO A 73 -2.85 -1.84 -5.13
CA PRO A 73 -3.94 -2.59 -4.52
C PRO A 73 -4.25 -2.13 -3.09
N LEU A 74 -3.24 -1.74 -2.30
CA LEU A 74 -3.43 -1.38 -0.90
C LEU A 74 -3.97 0.04 -0.71
N ASN A 75 -3.93 0.89 -1.73
CA ASN A 75 -4.63 2.18 -1.69
C ASN A 75 -6.16 2.00 -1.70
N SER A 76 -6.67 0.87 -2.22
CA SER A 76 -8.11 0.57 -2.27
C SER A 76 -8.70 0.05 -0.95
N LEU A 77 -7.88 -0.57 -0.11
CA LEU A 77 -8.28 -1.05 1.22
C LEU A 77 -8.61 0.11 2.17
N GLY A 78 -7.81 1.18 2.14
CA GLY A 78 -7.86 2.21 3.16
C GLY A 78 -7.28 1.72 4.51
N GLY A 79 -6.73 2.64 5.30
CA GLY A 79 -6.15 2.29 6.60
C GLY A 79 -4.64 2.06 6.64
N TRP A 80 -3.99 1.87 5.48
CA TRP A 80 -2.54 1.61 5.37
C TRP A 80 -1.68 2.73 5.99
N GLY A 81 -2.08 3.99 5.75
CA GLY A 81 -1.44 5.17 6.35
C GLY A 81 -2.03 5.62 7.70
N SER A 82 -2.96 4.85 8.29
CA SER A 82 -3.58 5.25 9.56
C SER A 82 -2.58 5.23 10.71
N MET A 83 -2.73 6.20 11.61
CA MET A 83 -1.88 6.33 12.79
C MET A 83 -2.58 5.74 14.00
N THR A 84 -1.81 5.32 15.00
CA THR A 84 -2.34 4.97 16.32
C THR A 84 -3.23 6.12 16.80
N PRO A 85 -4.52 5.87 17.06
CA PRO A 85 -5.41 6.91 17.51
C PRO A 85 -4.98 7.41 18.89
N GLY A 86 -5.11 8.72 19.13
CA GLY A 86 -4.96 9.26 20.48
C GLY A 86 -6.00 8.68 21.44
N ARG A 87 -5.80 8.83 22.76
CA ARG A 87 -6.61 8.19 23.83
C ARG A 87 -8.13 8.27 23.63
N ARG A 88 -8.66 9.39 23.12
CA ARG A 88 -10.10 9.60 22.86
C ARG A 88 -10.69 8.68 21.77
N ARG A 89 -9.83 8.04 21.00
CA ARG A 89 -10.13 7.19 19.84
C ARG A 89 -9.54 5.79 20.02
N ALA A 90 -9.17 5.42 21.25
CA ALA A 90 -8.71 4.07 21.57
C ALA A 90 -9.84 3.06 21.33
N GLY A 91 -9.52 1.90 20.76
CA GLY A 91 -10.51 0.89 20.40
C GLY A 91 -11.44 1.33 19.27
N GLN A 92 -10.95 2.11 18.31
CA GLN A 92 -11.68 2.33 17.07
C GLN A 92 -11.85 1.03 16.28
N VAL A 93 -12.89 1.01 15.44
CA VAL A 93 -13.15 -0.08 14.49
C VAL A 93 -11.90 -0.29 13.64
N ALA A 94 -11.50 -1.56 13.49
CA ALA A 94 -10.37 -1.95 12.66
C ALA A 94 -10.53 -1.37 11.25
N SER A 95 -9.46 -0.80 10.70
CA SER A 95 -9.47 -0.40 9.30
C SER A 95 -9.47 -1.65 8.41
N PRO A 96 -9.82 -1.55 7.12
CA PRO A 96 -9.77 -2.71 6.23
C PRO A 96 -8.37 -3.33 6.13
N VAL A 97 -7.29 -2.55 6.31
CA VAL A 97 -5.92 -3.10 6.48
C VAL A 97 -5.81 -3.98 7.72
N ASP A 98 -6.33 -3.55 8.87
CA ASP A 98 -6.32 -4.36 10.10
C ASP A 98 -7.16 -5.63 9.93
N ALA A 99 -8.25 -5.55 9.16
CA ALA A 99 -9.08 -6.69 8.80
C ALA A 99 -8.38 -7.67 7.84
N PHE A 100 -7.61 -7.17 6.88
CA PHE A 100 -6.86 -8.01 5.96
C PHE A 100 -5.76 -8.80 6.68
N TRP A 101 -5.00 -8.12 7.53
CA TRP A 101 -3.91 -8.68 8.33
C TRP A 101 -4.35 -9.03 9.77
N ALA A 102 -5.50 -9.69 9.93
CA ALA A 102 -6.04 -10.03 11.26
C ALA A 102 -5.01 -10.78 12.15
N PRO A 103 -4.87 -10.44 13.45
CA PRO A 103 -5.75 -9.57 14.24
C PRO A 103 -5.59 -8.06 13.98
N GLY A 104 -4.68 -7.67 13.08
CA GLY A 104 -4.39 -6.27 12.74
C GLY A 104 -3.39 -5.66 13.71
N ARG A 105 -3.28 -4.33 13.68
CA ARG A 105 -2.41 -3.60 14.62
C ARG A 105 -2.96 -3.68 16.04
N SER A 106 -2.04 -3.72 17.02
CA SER A 106 -2.33 -3.92 18.45
C SER A 106 -3.34 -2.93 19.06
N TRP A 107 -3.43 -1.72 18.52
CA TRP A 107 -4.33 -0.67 19.00
C TRP A 107 -5.74 -0.71 18.40
N ALA A 108 -5.95 -1.50 17.35
CA ALA A 108 -7.24 -1.65 16.69
C ALA A 108 -8.10 -2.68 17.43
N ARG A 109 -9.42 -2.53 17.40
CA ARG A 109 -10.30 -3.63 17.83
C ARG A 109 -10.16 -4.81 16.87
N PRO A 110 -10.23 -6.06 17.36
CA PRO A 110 -10.22 -7.24 16.50
C PRO A 110 -11.33 -7.15 15.42
N PRO A 111 -11.00 -7.39 14.15
CA PRO A 111 -11.97 -7.35 13.05
C PRO A 111 -12.91 -8.56 13.09
N SER A 112 -14.18 -8.36 12.75
CA SER A 112 -15.12 -9.47 12.58
C SER A 112 -14.73 -10.35 11.38
N LEU A 113 -15.17 -11.61 11.35
CA LEU A 113 -14.92 -12.49 10.20
C LEU A 113 -15.43 -11.89 8.89
N THR A 114 -16.57 -11.21 8.93
CA THR A 114 -17.15 -10.50 7.77
C THR A 114 -16.25 -9.38 7.27
N ASP A 115 -15.66 -8.59 8.18
CA ASP A 115 -14.72 -7.53 7.81
C ASP A 115 -13.45 -8.10 7.17
N GLN A 116 -12.94 -9.21 7.70
CA GLN A 116 -11.78 -9.90 7.13
C GLN A 116 -12.07 -10.41 5.72
N ILE A 117 -13.22 -11.05 5.49
CA ILE A 117 -13.63 -11.54 4.16
C ILE A 117 -13.75 -10.36 3.20
N ARG A 118 -14.42 -9.28 3.60
CA ARG A 118 -14.59 -8.08 2.78
C ARG A 118 -13.23 -7.48 2.37
N ALA A 119 -12.31 -7.33 3.32
CA ALA A 119 -10.98 -6.79 3.07
C ALA A 119 -10.19 -7.67 2.09
N ARG A 120 -10.25 -9.00 2.24
CA ARG A 120 -9.60 -9.94 1.29
C ARG A 120 -10.20 -9.84 -0.10
N CYS A 121 -11.53 -9.83 -0.22
CA CYS A 121 -12.21 -9.66 -1.52
C CYS A 121 -11.86 -8.33 -2.19
N GLN A 122 -11.70 -7.24 -1.43
CA GLN A 122 -11.28 -5.94 -1.97
C GLN A 122 -9.88 -6.02 -2.58
N VAL A 123 -8.91 -6.63 -1.89
CA VAL A 123 -7.55 -6.81 -2.43
C VAL A 123 -7.56 -7.70 -3.65
N ILE A 124 -8.25 -8.84 -3.61
CA ILE A 124 -8.37 -9.75 -4.76
C ILE A 124 -8.97 -9.01 -5.96
N ALA A 125 -10.05 -8.24 -5.75
CA ALA A 125 -10.66 -7.45 -6.81
C ALA A 125 -9.73 -6.35 -7.35
N ALA A 126 -8.90 -5.74 -6.51
CA ALA A 126 -7.90 -4.77 -6.94
C ALA A 126 -6.78 -5.43 -7.76
N LEU A 127 -6.28 -6.58 -7.32
CA LEU A 127 -5.28 -7.37 -8.05
C LEU A 127 -5.81 -7.84 -9.40
N ALA A 128 -7.06 -8.30 -9.47
CA ALA A 128 -7.71 -8.72 -10.71
C ALA A 128 -7.90 -7.58 -11.73
N ARG A 129 -7.80 -6.31 -11.30
CA ARG A 129 -7.90 -5.13 -12.18
C ARG A 129 -6.54 -4.63 -12.68
N ILE A 130 -5.44 -5.25 -12.25
CA ILE A 130 -4.11 -4.92 -12.74
C ILE A 130 -4.03 -5.40 -14.19
N ASP A 131 -3.89 -4.45 -15.12
CA ASP A 131 -3.65 -4.75 -16.53
C ASP A 131 -2.29 -5.45 -16.68
N PRO A 132 -2.22 -6.71 -17.16
CA PRO A 132 -0.97 -7.45 -17.36
C PRO A 132 0.04 -6.75 -18.29
N ALA A 133 -0.43 -5.94 -19.24
CA ALA A 133 0.39 -5.16 -20.16
C ALA A 133 0.55 -3.69 -19.75
N GLY A 134 -0.11 -3.29 -18.65
CA GLY A 134 -0.13 -1.91 -18.16
C GLY A 134 1.23 -1.44 -17.63
N PRO A 135 1.36 -0.13 -17.31
CA PRO A 135 2.60 0.41 -16.80
C PRO A 135 3.05 -0.31 -15.51
N ARG A 136 4.38 -0.35 -15.32
CA ARG A 136 5.03 -0.99 -14.17
C ARG A 136 6.06 -0.07 -13.58
N TRP A 137 6.28 -0.22 -12.28
CA TRP A 137 7.45 0.33 -11.62
C TRP A 137 8.66 -0.54 -11.97
N PRO A 138 9.83 0.04 -12.28
CA PRO A 138 11.05 -0.74 -12.44
C PRO A 138 11.31 -1.60 -11.21
N LYS A 139 11.75 -2.84 -11.41
CA LYS A 139 12.20 -3.68 -10.29
C LYS A 139 13.29 -2.96 -9.53
N LEU A 140 13.09 -2.79 -8.23
CA LEU A 140 14.11 -2.23 -7.35
C LEU A 140 15.15 -3.33 -7.12
N VAL A 141 16.29 -3.23 -7.80
CA VAL A 141 17.42 -4.12 -7.58
C VAL A 141 18.10 -3.69 -6.29
N LYS A 142 18.25 -4.60 -5.33
CA LYS A 142 19.05 -4.36 -4.13
C LYS A 142 20.50 -4.25 -4.59
N GLU A 143 21.11 -3.06 -4.51
CA GLU A 143 22.56 -2.98 -4.66
C GLU A 143 23.19 -3.85 -3.55
N PRO A 144 24.16 -4.72 -3.88
CA PRO A 144 24.88 -5.47 -2.86
C PRO A 144 25.58 -4.49 -1.92
N ALA A 145 25.45 -4.76 -0.62
CA ALA A 145 26.04 -3.96 0.46
C ALA A 145 27.57 -3.99 0.42
#